data_AF-A0A1G1SU90-F1
#
_entry.id   AF-A0A1G1SU90-F1
#
_cell.length_a   1.000
_cell.length_b   1.000
_cell.length_c   1.000
_cell.angle_alpha   90.00
_cell.angle_beta   90.00
_cell.angle_gamma   90.00
#
_symmetry.space_group_name_H-M   'P 1'
#
loop_
_entity.id
_entity.type
_entity.pdbx_description
1 polymer ?
#
loop_
_entity_poly.entity_id
_entity_poly.type
_entity_poly.pdbx_seq_one_letter_code
_entity_poly.pdbx_strand_id
1 'polypeptide(L)'
;MLSVLSIWPQLSCAQTAAGLSPGLRGDYYEGLNFEHLVRTQRDARLDFDWHEQSPVPGVPATSFTVRWTGWLVPPVTGRYVLHLTVDDGVRLWLDQRLLLEEWRGQYLSVYQVAVDLQAGHAYPLRLEYCQYSATTRLLLSWERPRQPEAQASWRTLWGLTTELMSNRYREVVPARALISNWPPAPRPLAGPRPGTRPPAKLVTNLRQRRARPAPRLPRPQPRTPPSHCWRSARP
;
A
#
# COMPACT_ATOMS: atom_id res chain seq x y z
N MET A 1 -40.83 -21.61 33.15
CA MET A 1 -41.36 -20.57 32.25
C MET A 1 -40.83 -19.22 32.76
N LEU A 2 -39.57 -18.86 32.50
CA LEU A 2 -39.03 -18.17 31.31
C LEU A 2 -39.82 -16.91 30.93
N SER A 3 -39.30 -15.73 31.24
CA SER A 3 -38.64 -14.88 30.24
C SER A 3 -38.16 -13.56 30.86
N VAL A 4 -36.84 -13.37 30.88
CA VAL A 4 -36.18 -12.12 31.21
C VAL A 4 -36.07 -11.31 29.92
N LEU A 5 -36.70 -10.13 29.88
CA LEU A 5 -36.60 -9.19 28.76
C LEU A 5 -35.21 -8.52 28.79
N SER A 6 -34.28 -9.09 28.04
CA SER A 6 -32.98 -8.50 27.75
C SER A 6 -33.13 -7.34 26.77
N ILE A 7 -33.15 -6.10 27.28
CA ILE A 7 -33.05 -4.90 26.46
C ILE A 7 -31.57 -4.70 26.12
N TRP A 8 -31.13 -5.23 24.97
CA TRP A 8 -29.88 -4.83 24.36
C TRP A 8 -30.14 -3.57 23.53
N PRO A 9 -29.38 -2.48 23.69
CA PRO A 9 -29.44 -1.39 22.73
C PRO A 9 -28.91 -1.94 21.40
N GLN A 10 -29.74 -1.87 20.36
CA GLN A 10 -29.28 -2.07 18.99
C GLN A 10 -28.31 -0.92 18.70
N LEU A 11 -27.01 -1.22 18.75
CA LEU A 11 -26.01 -0.38 18.13
C LEU A 11 -26.33 -0.35 16.64
N SER A 12 -26.99 0.71 16.21
CA SER A 12 -27.13 1.07 14.81
C SER A 12 -25.73 1.31 14.25
N CYS A 13 -25.11 0.28 13.68
CA CYS A 13 -23.96 0.43 12.78
C CYS A 13 -24.47 1.00 11.44
N ALA A 14 -25.07 2.17 11.46
CA ALA A 14 -25.35 2.97 10.29
C ALA A 14 -24.54 4.27 10.38
N GLN A 15 -23.23 4.15 10.62
CA GLN A 15 -22.32 5.19 10.17
C GLN A 15 -22.22 4.99 8.66
N THR A 16 -23.02 5.76 7.95
CA THR A 16 -23.18 5.74 6.50
C THR A 16 -21.83 5.66 5.81
N ALA A 17 -21.63 4.65 4.96
CA ALA A 17 -20.58 4.63 3.93
C ALA A 17 -20.84 5.69 2.83
N ALA A 18 -21.43 6.83 3.18
CA ALA A 18 -21.65 7.98 2.32
C ALA A 18 -20.39 8.85 2.36
N GLY A 19 -19.42 8.49 1.54
CA GLY A 19 -18.20 9.28 1.43
C GLY A 19 -17.22 8.74 0.41
N LEU A 20 -17.17 7.43 0.17
CA LEU A 20 -16.25 6.86 -0.80
C LEU A 20 -16.75 7.09 -2.22
N SER A 21 -15.96 7.82 -3.02
CA SER A 21 -16.22 8.05 -4.44
C SER A 21 -15.34 7.13 -5.30
N PRO A 22 -15.91 6.09 -5.95
CA PRO A 22 -15.18 5.17 -6.81
C PRO A 22 -14.50 5.86 -7.99
N GLY A 23 -13.34 5.35 -8.40
CA GLY A 23 -12.46 5.96 -9.38
C GLY A 23 -11.35 6.81 -8.75
N LEU A 24 -10.40 7.23 -9.58
CA LEU A 24 -9.29 8.10 -9.19
C LEU A 24 -9.54 9.53 -9.65
N ARG A 25 -8.93 10.49 -8.96
CA ARG A 25 -8.88 11.87 -9.46
C ARG A 25 -7.81 11.94 -10.56
N GLY A 26 -8.21 12.21 -11.79
CA GLY A 26 -7.33 12.48 -12.93
C GLY A 26 -7.15 13.98 -13.13
N ASP A 27 -5.91 14.44 -13.02
CA ASP A 27 -5.50 15.80 -13.38
C ASP A 27 -4.79 15.74 -14.74
N TYR A 28 -5.31 16.47 -15.73
CA TYR A 28 -4.86 16.47 -17.12
C TYR A 28 -4.16 17.79 -17.43
N TYR A 29 -2.95 17.70 -17.97
CA TYR A 29 -2.06 18.82 -18.18
C TYR A 29 -1.66 18.91 -19.65
N GLU A 30 -1.51 20.14 -20.14
CA GLU A 30 -0.72 20.42 -21.31
C GLU A 30 0.78 20.43 -20.93
N GLY A 31 1.60 19.80 -21.77
CA GLY A 31 3.04 19.68 -21.59
C GLY A 31 3.49 18.30 -21.08
N LEU A 32 4.80 18.08 -21.14
CA LEU A 32 5.46 16.78 -20.90
C LEU A 32 5.89 16.58 -19.43
N ASN A 33 5.71 17.58 -18.56
CA ASN A 33 6.10 17.57 -17.16
C ASN A 33 5.11 18.31 -16.24
N PHE A 34 3.81 18.19 -16.50
CA PHE A 34 2.73 18.76 -15.66
C PHE A 34 2.71 20.29 -15.57
N GLU A 35 3.06 20.97 -16.66
CA GLU A 35 3.25 22.42 -16.71
C GLU A 35 1.95 23.19 -16.53
N HIS A 36 0.91 22.84 -17.29
CA HIS A 36 -0.35 23.60 -17.31
C HIS A 36 -1.55 22.69 -17.07
N LEU A 37 -2.13 22.73 -15.86
CA LEU A 37 -3.35 21.99 -15.54
C LEU A 37 -4.53 22.53 -16.35
N VAL A 38 -5.14 21.69 -17.19
CA VAL A 38 -6.29 22.04 -18.03
C VAL A 38 -7.59 21.55 -17.41
N ARG A 39 -7.60 20.31 -16.89
CA ARG A 39 -8.82 19.67 -16.41
C ARG A 39 -8.53 18.76 -15.23
N THR A 40 -9.44 18.78 -14.25
CA THR A 40 -9.53 17.76 -13.21
C THR A 40 -10.87 17.05 -13.35
N GLN A 41 -10.84 15.72 -13.35
CA GLN A 41 -12.05 14.90 -13.33
C GLN A 41 -11.83 13.61 -12.54
N ARG A 42 -12.89 12.79 -12.45
CA ARG A 42 -12.82 11.48 -11.81
C ARG A 42 -12.95 10.40 -12.87
N ASP A 43 -11.97 9.50 -12.90
CA ASP A 43 -11.92 8.40 -13.85
C ASP A 43 -12.19 7.09 -13.12
N ALA A 44 -13.27 6.41 -13.51
CA ALA A 44 -13.70 5.18 -12.86
C ALA A 44 -12.70 4.03 -13.07
N ARG A 45 -11.99 4.01 -14.19
CA ARG A 45 -11.01 2.97 -14.56
C ARG A 45 -9.86 3.63 -15.30
N LEU A 46 -8.70 3.00 -15.26
CA LEU A 46 -7.54 3.40 -16.05
C LEU A 46 -7.39 2.42 -17.22
N ASP A 47 -8.20 2.64 -18.25
CA ASP A 47 -8.20 1.91 -19.51
C ASP A 47 -8.56 2.90 -20.61
N PHE A 48 -7.53 3.56 -21.13
CA PHE A 48 -7.62 4.66 -22.06
C PHE A 48 -6.86 4.32 -23.34
N ASP A 49 -7.49 4.71 -24.44
CA ASP A 49 -6.91 4.71 -25.76
C ASP A 49 -7.57 5.87 -26.51
N TRP A 50 -6.88 7.00 -26.53
CA TRP A 50 -7.35 8.21 -27.21
C TRP A 50 -6.90 8.24 -28.67
N HIS A 51 -6.16 7.23 -29.14
CA HIS A 51 -5.53 7.21 -30.45
C HIS A 51 -4.74 8.51 -30.65
N GLU A 52 -5.02 9.27 -31.71
CA GLU A 52 -4.42 10.58 -32.02
C GLU A 52 -5.35 11.75 -31.65
N GLN A 53 -6.27 11.55 -30.70
CA GLN A 53 -7.24 12.55 -30.28
C GLN A 53 -6.91 13.16 -28.92
N SER A 54 -7.47 14.33 -28.67
CA SER A 54 -7.41 15.01 -27.38
C SER A 54 -8.08 14.14 -26.29
N PRO A 55 -7.44 13.96 -25.12
CA PRO A 55 -8.01 13.14 -24.06
C PRO A 55 -9.23 13.77 -23.38
N VAL A 56 -9.25 15.11 -23.31
CA VAL A 56 -10.34 15.94 -22.80
C VAL A 56 -10.27 17.32 -23.48
N PRO A 57 -11.41 18.01 -23.70
CA PRO A 57 -11.40 19.32 -24.34
C PRO A 57 -10.40 20.30 -23.72
N GLY A 58 -9.54 20.87 -24.56
CA GLY A 58 -8.50 21.84 -24.16
C GLY A 58 -7.11 21.23 -23.95
N VAL A 59 -6.98 19.90 -23.82
CA VAL A 59 -5.67 19.23 -23.77
C VAL A 59 -5.25 18.88 -25.21
N PRO A 60 -4.00 19.11 -25.63
CA PRO A 60 -3.55 18.73 -26.97
C PRO A 60 -3.62 17.21 -27.18
N ALA A 61 -3.70 16.77 -28.44
CA ALA A 61 -3.71 15.34 -28.77
C ALA A 61 -2.36 14.65 -28.53
N THR A 62 -1.28 15.42 -28.50
CA THR A 62 0.09 14.97 -28.21
C THR A 62 0.74 15.93 -27.22
N SER A 63 1.87 15.56 -26.64
CA SER A 63 2.60 16.41 -25.68
C SER A 63 1.75 16.81 -24.48
N PHE A 64 1.11 15.83 -23.86
CA PHE A 64 0.30 16.01 -22.66
C PHE A 64 0.70 15.04 -21.57
N THR A 65 0.34 15.38 -20.33
CA THR A 65 0.56 14.52 -19.18
C THR A 65 -0.72 14.36 -18.38
N VAL A 66 -0.87 13.22 -17.73
CA VAL A 66 -2.01 12.95 -16.83
C VAL A 66 -1.49 12.35 -15.54
N ARG A 67 -2.01 12.82 -14.42
CA ARG A 67 -1.72 12.31 -13.09
C ARG A 67 -3.00 11.83 -12.43
N TRP A 68 -3.10 10.54 -12.18
CA TRP A 68 -4.15 9.96 -11.36
C TRP A 68 -3.68 9.79 -9.91
N THR A 69 -4.49 10.27 -8.98
CA THR A 69 -4.26 10.13 -7.53
C THR A 69 -5.49 9.58 -6.83
N GLY A 70 -5.26 8.79 -5.79
CA GLY A 70 -6.29 8.24 -4.93
C GLY A 70 -5.75 7.04 -4.17
N TRP A 71 -6.58 6.01 -4.06
CA TRP A 71 -6.31 4.85 -3.21
C TRP A 71 -6.68 3.57 -3.92
N LEU A 72 -5.83 2.55 -3.80
CA LEU A 72 -6.11 1.18 -4.19
C LEU A 72 -6.55 0.38 -2.97
N VAL A 73 -7.72 -0.24 -3.04
CA VAL A 73 -8.29 -1.09 -1.98
C VAL A 73 -8.46 -2.50 -2.55
N PRO A 74 -7.57 -3.45 -2.21
CA PRO A 74 -7.64 -4.81 -2.71
C PRO A 74 -8.81 -5.55 -2.03
N PRO A 75 -9.59 -6.35 -2.78
CA PRO A 75 -10.69 -7.14 -2.20
C PRO A 75 -10.20 -8.36 -1.41
N VAL A 76 -8.98 -8.83 -1.66
CA VAL A 76 -8.43 -10.06 -1.07
C VAL A 76 -6.98 -9.84 -0.65
N THR A 77 -6.53 -10.58 0.37
CA THR A 77 -5.13 -10.52 0.82
C THR A 77 -4.28 -11.45 -0.03
N GLY A 78 -3.10 -10.99 -0.44
CA GLY A 78 -2.09 -11.82 -1.07
C GLY A 78 -1.24 -11.07 -2.08
N ARG A 79 -0.54 -11.84 -2.91
CA ARG A 79 0.33 -11.31 -3.97
C ARG A 79 -0.45 -10.98 -5.23
N TYR A 80 -0.43 -9.70 -5.60
CA TYR A 80 -0.96 -9.17 -6.85
C TYR A 80 0.17 -8.94 -7.85
N VAL A 81 -0.15 -9.00 -9.15
CA VAL A 81 0.72 -8.50 -10.23
C VAL A 81 -0.01 -7.39 -10.94
N LEU A 82 0.49 -6.16 -10.83
CA LEU A 82 -0.03 -5.01 -11.58
C LEU A 82 0.57 -5.02 -12.97
N HIS A 83 -0.26 -4.86 -13.98
CA HIS A 83 0.12 -4.79 -15.39
C HIS A 83 -0.19 -3.41 -15.93
N LEU A 84 0.81 -2.79 -16.54
CA LEU A 84 0.71 -1.49 -17.20
C LEU A 84 0.99 -1.68 -18.67
N THR A 85 0.00 -1.46 -19.53
CA THR A 85 0.20 -1.37 -20.98
C THR A 85 0.16 0.10 -21.36
N VAL A 86 1.28 0.61 -21.86
CA VAL A 86 1.51 2.05 -22.00
C VAL A 86 2.21 2.41 -23.30
N ASP A 87 1.81 3.54 -23.86
CA ASP A 87 2.42 4.27 -24.98
C ASP A 87 2.08 5.74 -24.74
N ASP A 88 2.98 6.63 -24.29
CA ASP A 88 4.42 6.47 -24.06
C ASP A 88 4.79 6.22 -22.58
N GLY A 89 5.05 7.30 -21.83
CA GLY A 89 5.76 7.30 -20.56
C GLY A 89 4.85 7.02 -19.37
N VAL A 90 5.37 6.36 -18.34
CA VAL A 90 4.62 6.01 -17.14
C VAL A 90 5.47 6.03 -15.88
N ARG A 91 4.87 6.45 -14.77
CA ARG A 91 5.39 6.20 -13.42
C ARG A 91 4.28 5.71 -12.51
N LEU A 92 4.59 4.71 -11.68
CA LEU A 92 3.66 4.15 -10.71
C LEU A 92 4.23 4.27 -9.29
N TRP A 93 3.45 4.84 -8.39
CA TRP A 93 3.69 4.78 -6.95
C TRP A 93 2.55 4.07 -6.26
N LEU A 94 2.90 3.24 -5.28
CA LEU A 94 1.96 2.62 -4.37
C LEU A 94 2.53 2.72 -2.96
N ASP A 95 1.71 3.11 -2.00
CA ASP A 95 2.13 3.32 -0.61
C ASP A 95 3.34 4.25 -0.50
N GLN A 96 3.33 5.32 -1.31
CA GLN A 96 4.39 6.34 -1.41
C GLN A 96 5.73 5.81 -1.95
N ARG A 97 5.83 4.53 -2.36
CA ARG A 97 7.01 3.94 -2.98
C ARG A 97 6.90 3.98 -4.49
N LEU A 98 7.96 4.42 -5.17
CA LEU A 98 8.07 4.34 -6.62
C LEU A 98 8.32 2.89 -7.03
N LEU A 99 7.40 2.30 -7.80
CA LEU A 99 7.45 0.91 -8.22
C LEU A 99 7.82 0.73 -9.70
N LEU A 100 7.52 1.71 -10.53
CA LEU A 100 7.87 1.75 -11.95
C LEU A 100 8.21 3.18 -12.35
N GLU A 101 9.31 3.36 -13.07
CA GLU A 101 9.72 4.64 -13.65
C GLU A 101 10.22 4.47 -15.08
N GLU A 102 9.35 4.76 -16.04
CA GLU A 102 9.65 4.73 -17.47
C GLU A 102 9.18 6.05 -18.09
N TRP A 103 9.92 7.13 -17.82
CA TRP A 103 9.56 8.49 -18.24
C TRP A 103 10.32 8.91 -19.51
N ARG A 104 10.02 8.22 -20.61
CA ARG A 104 10.62 8.43 -21.94
C ARG A 104 9.61 8.10 -23.03
N GLY A 105 9.85 8.59 -24.24
CA GLY A 105 9.12 8.15 -25.42
C GLY A 105 9.37 6.66 -25.70
N GLN A 106 8.32 5.93 -26.01
CA GLN A 106 8.36 4.50 -26.31
C GLN A 106 7.09 4.03 -27.01
N TYR A 107 7.25 3.06 -27.90
CA TYR A 107 6.10 2.33 -28.43
C TYR A 107 5.37 1.55 -27.33
N LEU A 108 4.15 1.12 -27.64
CA LEU A 108 3.35 0.18 -26.86
C LEU A 108 4.18 -0.88 -26.12
N SER A 109 4.27 -0.70 -24.81
CA SER A 109 5.09 -1.52 -23.91
C SER A 109 4.24 -2.07 -22.76
N VAL A 110 4.63 -3.22 -22.22
CA VAL A 110 3.93 -3.88 -21.11
C VAL A 110 4.87 -4.10 -19.94
N TYR A 111 4.50 -3.57 -18.77
CA TYR A 111 5.23 -3.71 -17.52
C TYR A 111 4.46 -4.54 -16.52
N GLN A 112 5.18 -5.22 -15.63
CA GLN A 112 4.61 -6.04 -14.55
C GLN A 112 5.28 -5.68 -13.23
N VAL A 113 4.46 -5.45 -12.20
CA VAL A 113 4.93 -5.10 -10.85
C VAL A 113 4.22 -5.98 -9.84
N ALA A 114 4.97 -6.84 -9.15
CA ALA A 114 4.42 -7.68 -8.10
C ALA A 114 4.36 -6.93 -6.76
N VAL A 115 3.22 -6.99 -6.06
CA VAL A 115 3.00 -6.34 -4.76
C VAL A 115 2.20 -7.23 -3.82
N ASP A 116 2.51 -7.21 -2.53
CA ASP A 116 1.73 -7.90 -1.50
C ASP A 116 0.77 -6.92 -0.85
N LEU A 117 -0.53 -7.22 -0.93
CA LEU A 117 -1.59 -6.34 -0.46
C LEU A 117 -2.51 -7.04 0.55
N GLN A 118 -3.05 -6.28 1.50
CA GLN A 118 -3.98 -6.76 2.51
C GLN A 118 -5.41 -6.32 2.18
N ALA A 119 -6.36 -7.26 2.20
CA ALA A 119 -7.76 -7.01 1.90
C ALA A 119 -8.32 -5.83 2.71
N GLY A 120 -8.99 -4.89 2.04
CA GLY A 120 -9.62 -3.73 2.68
C GLY A 120 -8.66 -2.64 3.16
N HIS A 121 -7.34 -2.86 3.11
CA HIS A 121 -6.36 -1.81 3.40
C HIS A 121 -6.27 -0.85 2.20
N ALA A 122 -6.39 0.45 2.44
CA ALA A 122 -6.27 1.43 1.39
C ALA A 122 -4.81 1.87 1.22
N TYR A 123 -4.27 1.62 0.04
CA TYR A 123 -2.91 2.01 -0.33
C TYR A 123 -2.94 3.29 -1.17
N PRO A 124 -2.24 4.37 -0.78
CA PRO A 124 -2.09 5.54 -1.63
C PRO A 124 -1.55 5.14 -3.00
N LEU A 125 -2.28 5.49 -4.06
CA LEU A 125 -1.93 5.18 -5.44
C LEU A 125 -1.71 6.49 -6.20
N ARG A 126 -0.57 6.59 -6.88
CA ARG A 126 -0.31 7.62 -7.88
C ARG A 126 0.15 6.95 -9.17
N LEU A 127 -0.50 7.29 -10.27
CA LEU A 127 -0.06 6.89 -11.60
C LEU A 127 0.10 8.15 -12.43
N GLU A 128 1.26 8.30 -13.05
CA GLU A 128 1.56 9.38 -13.97
C GLU A 128 1.77 8.81 -15.36
N TYR A 129 1.27 9.51 -16.36
CA TYR A 129 1.37 9.17 -17.77
C TYR A 129 1.81 10.39 -18.58
N CYS A 130 2.62 10.15 -19.61
CA CYS A 130 3.06 11.16 -20.56
C CYS A 130 2.81 10.64 -21.97
N GLN A 131 2.19 11.47 -22.80
CA GLN A 131 2.12 11.25 -24.24
C GLN A 131 3.05 12.22 -24.96
N TYR A 132 4.01 11.70 -25.71
CA TYR A 132 4.90 12.53 -26.54
C TYR A 132 4.27 12.80 -27.90
N SER A 133 3.89 11.74 -28.64
CA SER A 133 3.43 11.84 -30.03
C SER A 133 2.65 10.62 -30.51
N ALA A 134 1.96 10.74 -31.65
CA ALA A 134 1.22 9.64 -32.29
C ALA A 134 0.12 9.04 -31.41
N THR A 135 -0.04 7.72 -31.44
CA THR A 135 -1.11 6.98 -30.75
C THR A 135 -0.87 6.88 -29.25
N THR A 136 -1.95 6.74 -28.49
CA THR A 136 -1.90 6.66 -27.03
C THR A 136 -2.36 5.29 -26.54
N ARG A 137 -1.77 4.80 -25.45
CA ARG A 137 -2.36 3.71 -24.67
C ARG A 137 -2.02 3.88 -23.21
N LEU A 138 -3.02 3.68 -22.35
CA LEU A 138 -2.82 3.46 -20.93
C LEU A 138 -3.82 2.44 -20.42
N LEU A 139 -3.34 1.32 -19.92
CA LEU A 139 -4.17 0.33 -19.24
C LEU A 139 -3.49 -0.11 -17.94
N LEU A 140 -4.19 0.04 -16.82
CA LEU A 140 -3.87 -0.60 -15.56
C LEU A 140 -4.79 -1.81 -15.33
N SER A 141 -4.20 -2.99 -15.35
CA SER A 141 -4.86 -4.24 -14.99
C SER A 141 -4.10 -4.93 -13.85
N TRP A 142 -4.72 -5.90 -13.22
CA TRP A 142 -4.08 -6.69 -12.17
C TRP A 142 -4.36 -8.18 -12.31
N GLU A 143 -3.41 -8.98 -11.87
CA GLU A 143 -3.63 -10.38 -11.54
C GLU A 143 -3.81 -10.50 -10.04
N ARG A 144 -4.91 -11.15 -9.63
CA ARG A 144 -5.26 -11.31 -8.22
C ARG A 144 -4.59 -12.58 -7.65
N PRO A 145 -4.36 -12.63 -6.32
CA PRO A 145 -3.93 -13.86 -5.67
C PRO A 145 -4.89 -15.00 -6.03
N ARG A 146 -4.35 -16.16 -6.38
CA ARG A 146 -5.18 -17.38 -6.49
C ARG A 146 -5.78 -17.63 -5.12
N GLN A 147 -7.09 -17.46 -5.00
CA GLN A 147 -7.79 -17.97 -3.84
C GLN A 147 -7.73 -19.49 -3.91
N PRO A 148 -7.39 -20.20 -2.81
CA PRO A 148 -7.69 -21.62 -2.74
C PRO A 148 -9.16 -21.76 -3.10
N GLU A 149 -9.47 -22.54 -4.13
CA GLU A 149 -10.83 -22.83 -4.55
C GLU A 149 -11.63 -23.10 -3.28
N ALA A 150 -12.57 -22.20 -2.96
CA ALA A 150 -13.36 -22.32 -1.74
C ALA A 150 -13.96 -23.72 -1.77
N GLN A 151 -13.54 -24.56 -0.82
CA GLN A 151 -13.89 -25.97 -0.71
C GLN A 151 -15.26 -26.20 -1.31
N ALA A 152 -15.30 -26.97 -2.41
CA ALA A 152 -16.48 -27.33 -3.16
C ALA A 152 -17.72 -27.31 -2.26
N SER A 153 -18.44 -26.19 -2.29
CA SER A 153 -19.72 -26.12 -1.61
C SER A 153 -20.61 -27.16 -2.27
N TRP A 154 -21.60 -27.71 -1.56
CA TRP A 154 -22.55 -28.67 -2.11
C TRP A 154 -23.23 -28.20 -3.43
N ARG A 155 -23.15 -26.91 -3.76
CA ARG A 155 -23.58 -26.32 -5.04
C ARG A 155 -22.68 -26.67 -6.24
N THR A 156 -21.42 -27.04 -6.03
CA THR A 156 -20.48 -27.42 -7.10
C THR A 156 -20.70 -28.85 -7.59
N LEU A 157 -21.36 -29.71 -6.79
CA LEU A 157 -21.57 -31.14 -7.09
C LEU A 157 -22.68 -31.43 -8.12
N TRP A 158 -23.47 -30.43 -8.54
CA TRP A 158 -24.60 -30.62 -9.46
C TRP A 158 -24.49 -29.80 -10.76
N GLY A 159 -23.29 -29.39 -11.15
CA GLY A 159 -23.04 -28.83 -12.48
C GLY A 159 -23.74 -27.50 -12.80
N LEU A 160 -24.24 -26.76 -11.80
CA LEU A 160 -24.95 -25.49 -11.98
C LEU A 160 -24.08 -24.22 -11.88
N THR A 161 -22.76 -24.34 -11.99
CA THR A 161 -21.89 -23.16 -12.10
C THR A 161 -20.77 -23.38 -13.12
N THR A 162 -21.08 -23.22 -14.40
CA THR A 162 -20.07 -23.00 -15.45
C THR A 162 -19.42 -21.60 -15.37
N GLU A 163 -19.65 -20.86 -14.28
CA GLU A 163 -19.20 -19.47 -14.12
C GLU A 163 -18.04 -19.30 -13.12
N LEU A 164 -17.70 -20.33 -12.34
CA LEU A 164 -16.62 -20.27 -11.34
C LEU A 164 -15.27 -20.86 -11.80
N MET A 165 -15.24 -21.49 -12.98
CA MET A 165 -13.99 -22.00 -13.58
C MET A 165 -13.25 -20.93 -14.40
N SER A 166 -13.87 -19.77 -14.65
CA SER A 166 -13.19 -18.61 -15.26
C SER A 166 -12.58 -17.73 -14.18
N ASN A 167 -11.54 -18.28 -13.55
CA ASN A 167 -10.52 -17.55 -12.82
C ASN A 167 -9.85 -16.55 -13.80
N ARG A 168 -10.53 -15.44 -14.13
CA ARG A 168 -9.99 -14.37 -14.98
C ARG A 168 -8.73 -13.87 -14.31
N TYR A 169 -7.61 -14.39 -14.79
CA TYR A 169 -6.31 -14.28 -14.15
C TYR A 169 -5.87 -12.83 -14.09
N ARG A 170 -6.22 -12.07 -15.14
CA ARG A 170 -6.01 -10.63 -15.27
C ARG A 170 -7.34 -9.92 -15.54
N GLU A 171 -7.59 -8.82 -14.83
CA GLU A 171 -8.72 -7.92 -15.11
C GLU A 171 -8.27 -6.46 -15.03
N VAL A 172 -8.95 -5.55 -15.74
CA VAL A 172 -8.80 -4.11 -15.52
C VAL A 172 -9.12 -3.81 -14.05
N VAL A 173 -8.28 -3.01 -13.38
CA VAL A 173 -8.52 -2.70 -11.97
C VAL A 173 -9.90 -2.05 -11.83
N PRO A 174 -10.83 -2.68 -11.10
CA PRO A 174 -12.23 -2.28 -11.13
C PRO A 174 -12.40 -0.98 -10.34
N ALA A 175 -13.33 -0.12 -10.78
CA ALA A 175 -13.60 1.17 -10.14
C ALA A 175 -13.85 1.09 -8.63
N ARG A 176 -14.47 0.01 -8.15
CA ARG A 176 -14.72 -0.23 -6.72
C ARG A 176 -13.44 -0.43 -5.89
N ALA A 177 -12.34 -0.80 -6.53
CA ALA A 177 -11.02 -0.93 -5.89
C ALA A 177 -10.22 0.38 -5.96
N LEU A 178 -10.71 1.39 -6.69
CA LEU A 178 -10.07 2.69 -6.83
C LEU A 178 -10.91 3.74 -6.13
N ILE A 179 -10.35 4.48 -5.18
CA ILE A 179 -11.10 5.45 -4.39
C ILE A 179 -10.40 6.80 -4.42
N SER A 180 -11.13 7.85 -4.80
CA SER A 180 -10.56 9.20 -4.94
C SER A 180 -10.41 9.94 -3.61
N ASN A 181 -11.25 9.64 -2.61
CA ASN A 181 -11.34 10.39 -1.35
C ASN A 181 -11.45 9.48 -0.11
N TRP A 182 -10.47 8.59 0.07
CA TRP A 182 -10.43 7.72 1.25
C TRP A 182 -10.32 8.54 2.55
N PRO A 183 -11.18 8.31 3.55
CA PRO A 183 -11.15 9.05 4.80
C PRO A 183 -9.87 8.73 5.58
N PRO A 184 -9.29 9.70 6.32
CA PRO A 184 -8.21 9.39 7.25
C PRO A 184 -8.70 8.34 8.25
N ALA A 185 -7.83 7.40 8.62
CA ALA A 185 -8.15 6.36 9.59
C ALA A 185 -8.79 7.00 10.84
N PRO A 186 -9.86 6.42 11.41
CA PRO A 186 -10.45 6.92 12.64
C PRO A 186 -9.34 7.06 13.67
N ARG A 187 -9.18 8.28 14.22
CA ARG A 187 -8.23 8.51 15.31
C ARG A 187 -8.61 7.49 16.39
N PRO A 188 -7.68 6.65 16.89
CA PRO A 188 -8.01 5.75 17.98
C PRO A 188 -8.65 6.58 19.08
N LEU A 189 -9.87 6.21 19.50
CA LEU A 189 -10.48 6.82 20.67
C LEU A 189 -9.41 6.74 21.76
N ALA A 190 -9.03 7.90 22.31
CA ALA A 190 -8.06 7.94 23.38
C ALA A 190 -8.51 6.94 24.43
N GLY A 191 -7.78 5.82 24.57
CA GLY A 191 -8.08 4.83 25.59
C GLY A 191 -8.14 5.55 26.94
N PRO A 192 -8.91 5.03 27.91
CA PRO A 192 -8.98 5.64 29.23
C PRO A 192 -7.55 5.88 29.71
N ARG A 193 -7.22 7.17 29.96
CA ARG A 193 -5.90 7.57 30.48
C ARG A 193 -5.61 6.65 31.68
N PRO A 194 -4.43 6.02 31.76
CA PRO A 194 -4.07 5.29 32.97
C PRO A 194 -4.23 6.25 34.14
N GLY A 195 -5.13 5.89 35.06
CA GLY A 195 -5.52 6.73 36.18
C GLY A 195 -4.28 7.27 36.89
N THR A 196 -4.33 8.56 37.24
CA THR A 196 -3.37 9.19 38.13
C THR A 196 -3.14 8.31 39.34
N ARG A 197 -1.98 7.64 39.38
CA ARG A 197 -1.51 6.92 40.57
C ARG A 197 -1.41 7.96 41.69
N PRO A 198 -2.10 7.79 42.83
CA PRO A 198 -1.93 8.71 43.94
C PRO A 198 -0.47 8.69 44.41
N PRO A 199 0.10 9.84 44.84
CA PRO A 199 1.51 9.91 45.18
C PRO A 199 1.81 8.94 46.33
N ALA A 200 2.84 8.11 46.14
CA ALA A 200 3.37 7.25 47.19
C ALA A 200 3.79 8.13 48.38
N LYS A 201 3.26 7.82 49.57
CA LYS A 201 3.69 8.48 50.81
C LYS A 201 5.20 8.23 50.98
N LEU A 202 5.95 9.31 51.06
CA LEU A 202 7.39 9.30 51.29
C LEU A 202 7.65 8.80 52.72
N VAL A 203 8.03 7.54 52.88
CA VAL A 203 8.55 7.03 54.16
C VAL A 203 10.00 7.47 54.27
N THR A 204 10.24 8.49 55.08
CA THR A 204 11.57 9.01 55.38
C THR A 204 12.33 8.01 56.26
N ASN A 205 13.22 7.21 55.67
CA ASN A 205 14.14 6.39 56.46
C ASN A 205 15.31 7.22 56.99
N LEU A 206 15.32 7.38 58.31
CA LEU A 206 16.38 7.98 59.10
C LEU A 206 17.70 7.20 58.94
N ARG A 207 18.71 7.95 58.49
CA ARG A 207 20.14 7.86 58.83
C ARG A 207 20.64 6.54 59.42
N GLN A 208 21.54 5.88 58.68
CA GLN A 208 22.75 5.31 59.28
C GLN A 208 23.97 5.77 58.48
N ARG A 209 24.74 6.68 59.09
CA ARG A 209 26.03 7.14 58.58
C ARG A 209 27.13 6.24 59.14
N ARG A 210 27.91 5.69 58.20
CA ARG A 210 29.36 5.40 58.21
C ARG A 210 29.90 4.25 59.08
N ALA A 211 30.64 3.38 58.40
CA ALA A 211 32.11 3.30 58.55
C ALA A 211 32.75 2.98 57.18
N ARG A 212 33.92 3.57 56.90
CA ARG A 212 34.61 3.59 55.60
C ARG A 212 35.74 2.53 55.62
N PRO A 213 35.76 1.50 54.75
CA PRO A 213 36.92 0.60 54.63
C PRO A 213 37.98 1.18 53.68
N ALA A 214 39.26 0.94 54.00
CA ALA A 214 40.46 1.44 53.32
C ALA A 214 40.59 1.00 51.83
N PRO A 215 41.32 1.76 50.99
CA PRO A 215 41.45 1.49 49.55
C PRO A 215 42.24 0.20 49.25
N ARG A 216 41.75 -0.59 48.29
CA ARG A 216 42.45 -1.77 47.75
C ARG A 216 43.40 -1.37 46.61
N LEU A 217 44.63 -1.87 46.67
CA LEU A 217 45.68 -1.69 45.66
C LEU A 217 45.32 -2.36 44.31
N PRO A 218 45.82 -1.85 43.17
CA PRO A 218 45.51 -2.37 41.83
C PRO A 218 46.15 -3.75 41.57
N ARG A 219 45.41 -4.60 40.84
CA ARG A 219 45.87 -5.94 40.40
C ARG A 219 46.90 -5.83 39.25
N PRO A 220 47.97 -6.64 39.25
CA PRO A 220 48.91 -6.71 38.13
C PRO A 220 48.31 -7.43 36.91
N GLN A 221 48.68 -6.98 35.70
CA GLN A 221 48.25 -7.57 34.42
C GLN A 221 48.97 -8.89 34.11
N PRO A 222 48.32 -9.85 33.43
CA PRO A 222 48.94 -11.11 33.03
C PRO A 222 49.92 -10.90 31.85
N ARG A 223 51.09 -11.54 31.95
CA ARG A 223 52.11 -11.62 30.86
C ARG A 223 51.73 -12.74 29.88
N THR A 224 51.69 -12.42 28.59
CA THR A 224 51.53 -13.38 27.49
C THR A 224 52.81 -14.18 27.24
N PRO A 225 52.76 -15.52 27.07
CA PRO A 225 53.92 -16.32 26.67
C PRO A 225 54.17 -16.29 25.13
N PRO A 226 55.42 -16.50 24.67
CA PRO A 226 55.80 -16.39 23.27
C PRO A 226 55.46 -17.64 22.43
N SER A 227 55.12 -17.39 21.16
CA SER A 227 54.87 -18.38 20.11
C SER A 227 56.17 -18.90 19.47
N HIS A 228 56.41 -20.21 19.52
CA HIS A 228 57.47 -20.87 18.74
C HIS A 228 56.87 -21.64 17.56
N CYS A 229 57.13 -21.18 16.34
CA CYS A 229 56.94 -21.94 15.10
C CYS A 229 58.21 -22.75 14.81
N TRP A 230 58.11 -24.07 14.77
CA TRP A 230 59.15 -24.95 14.24
C TRP A 230 58.96 -25.14 12.72
N ARG A 231 60.03 -24.85 11.97
CA ARG A 231 60.19 -25.12 10.54
C ARG A 231 61.25 -26.22 10.44
N SER A 232 60.94 -27.35 9.81
CA SER A 232 61.91 -28.39 9.47
C SER A 232 61.88 -28.65 7.97
N ALA A 233 62.97 -28.29 7.31
CA ALA A 233 63.34 -28.71 5.97
C ALA A 233 63.97 -30.10 6.00
N ARG A 234 63.86 -30.86 4.90
CA ARG A 234 64.72 -32.01 4.58
C ARG A 234 64.85 -32.14 3.05
N PRO A 235 65.93 -32.82 2.60
CA PRO A 235 66.83 -32.39 1.52
C PRO A 235 66.36 -32.71 0.11
#